data_AF-A0A2U8QUB6-F1
#
_entry.id   AF-A0A2U8QUB6-F1
#
_cell.length_a   1.000
_cell.length_b   1.000
_cell.length_c   1.000
_cell.angle_alpha   90.00
_cell.angle_beta   90.00
_cell.angle_gamma   90.00
#
_symmetry.space_group_name_H-M   'P 1'
#
loop_
_entity.id
_entity.type
_entity.pdbx_description
1 polymer ?
#
loop_
_entity_poly.entity_id
_entity_poly.type
_entity_poly.pdbx_seq_one_letter_code
_entity_poly.pdbx_strand_id
1 'polypeptide(L)'
;MNVQCQTVTTVVPYRTLDYPNGAYLKDLDNEFPFWLGTWEGTADNKKYTFTFVLFEQHLITFPNGEYEFKDKVVGKLKVTDLATNQVIYDESSFANFDDYIIKGNVIYGREFYFGFYDKENHCNNSADFTLVRYDNNPNQILYKNFSYDEYWYWDCSYTDQLDIPMFLPKVDLMLTRQ
;
A
#
# COMPACT_ATOMS: atom_id res chain seq x y z
N MET A 1 -28.38 16.81 -15.24
CA MET A 1 -27.06 16.14 -15.31
C MET A 1 -27.28 14.69 -14.97
N ASN A 2 -27.18 13.78 -15.94
CA ASN A 2 -27.25 12.34 -15.69
C ASN A 2 -25.95 11.92 -15.03
N VAL A 3 -25.96 11.71 -13.72
CA VAL A 3 -24.93 10.93 -13.06
C VAL A 3 -25.17 9.49 -13.50
N GLN A 4 -24.40 9.00 -14.48
CA GLN A 4 -24.34 7.57 -14.73
C GLN A 4 -23.65 6.95 -13.51
N CYS A 5 -24.42 6.41 -12.58
CA CYS A 5 -23.87 5.57 -11.53
C CYS A 5 -23.25 4.34 -12.19
N GLN A 6 -21.93 4.19 -12.10
CA GLN A 6 -21.26 2.93 -12.45
C GLN A 6 -21.82 1.83 -11.54
N THR A 7 -22.12 0.68 -12.11
CA THR A 7 -22.74 -0.44 -11.40
C THR A 7 -21.94 -1.71 -11.64
N VAL A 8 -21.89 -2.58 -10.64
CA VAL A 8 -21.29 -3.89 -10.77
C VAL A 8 -22.16 -4.75 -11.67
N THR A 9 -21.58 -5.28 -12.74
CA THR A 9 -22.29 -6.14 -13.71
C THR A 9 -22.19 -7.62 -13.35
N THR A 10 -21.02 -8.04 -12.87
CA THR A 10 -20.73 -9.41 -12.45
C THR A 10 -19.66 -9.42 -11.36
N VAL A 11 -19.60 -10.48 -10.56
CA VAL A 11 -18.55 -10.71 -9.57
C VAL A 11 -17.69 -11.87 -10.05
N VAL A 12 -16.38 -11.66 -10.10
CA VAL A 12 -15.39 -12.66 -10.54
C VAL A 12 -14.24 -12.74 -9.53
N PRO A 13 -13.50 -13.88 -9.48
CA PRO A 13 -12.30 -13.97 -8.66
C PRO A 13 -11.28 -12.88 -8.99
N TYR A 14 -10.55 -12.41 -7.96
CA TYR A 14 -9.61 -11.30 -8.04
C TYR A 14 -8.56 -11.41 -9.16
N ARG A 15 -8.12 -12.65 -9.46
CA ARG A 15 -7.08 -12.95 -10.45
C ARG A 15 -7.62 -13.21 -11.86
N THR A 16 -8.91 -13.01 -12.10
CA THR A 16 -9.52 -13.20 -13.42
C THR A 16 -8.93 -12.17 -14.40
N LEU A 17 -8.40 -12.63 -15.54
CA LEU A 17 -7.78 -11.77 -16.56
C LEU A 17 -8.75 -11.31 -17.65
N ASP A 18 -9.80 -12.10 -17.91
CA ASP A 18 -10.81 -11.83 -18.94
C ASP A 18 -12.18 -11.74 -18.27
N TYR A 19 -12.75 -10.53 -18.29
CA TYR A 19 -14.01 -10.20 -17.64
C TYR A 19 -14.70 -9.06 -18.38
N PRO A 20 -16.04 -8.97 -18.31
CA PRO A 20 -16.75 -7.88 -18.95
C PRO A 20 -16.49 -6.54 -18.23
N ASN A 21 -16.62 -5.45 -18.97
CA ASN A 21 -16.58 -4.09 -18.42
C ASN A 21 -17.57 -3.93 -17.24
N GLY A 22 -17.14 -3.27 -16.18
CA GLY A 22 -17.90 -3.09 -14.93
C GLY A 22 -17.95 -4.32 -14.03
N ALA A 23 -17.14 -5.35 -14.28
CA ALA A 23 -17.00 -6.47 -13.36
C ALA A 23 -16.38 -6.04 -12.03
N TYR A 24 -16.68 -6.78 -10.98
CA TYR A 24 -16.07 -6.68 -9.66
C TYR A 24 -15.13 -7.85 -9.43
N LEU A 25 -13.83 -7.56 -9.39
CA LEU A 25 -12.76 -8.46 -9.06
C LEU A 25 -12.62 -8.55 -7.53
N LYS A 26 -13.26 -9.57 -6.96
CA LYS A 26 -13.37 -9.79 -5.52
C LYS A 26 -12.36 -10.83 -5.03
N ASP A 27 -11.81 -10.65 -3.84
CA ASP A 27 -10.97 -11.63 -3.16
C ASP A 27 -11.79 -12.83 -2.65
N LEU A 28 -12.14 -13.71 -3.58
CA LEU A 28 -12.91 -14.93 -3.28
C LEU A 28 -12.03 -16.05 -2.71
N ASP A 29 -10.72 -15.98 -2.92
CA ASP A 29 -9.75 -16.99 -2.48
C ASP A 29 -9.11 -16.65 -1.12
N ASN A 30 -9.53 -15.56 -0.48
CA ASN A 30 -9.04 -15.07 0.81
C ASN A 30 -7.51 -14.85 0.82
N GLU A 31 -6.99 -14.21 -0.22
CA GLU A 31 -5.58 -13.88 -0.32
C GLU A 31 -5.19 -12.65 0.53
N PHE A 32 -6.13 -11.73 0.78
CA PHE A 32 -5.91 -10.49 1.53
C PHE A 32 -6.01 -10.60 3.06
N PRO A 33 -6.94 -11.37 3.66
CA PRO A 33 -7.17 -11.37 5.11
C PRO A 33 -5.92 -11.56 5.97
N PHE A 34 -4.93 -12.33 5.51
CA PHE A 34 -3.68 -12.52 6.24
C PHE A 34 -2.92 -11.21 6.50
N TRP A 35 -2.94 -10.29 5.54
CA TRP A 35 -2.13 -9.08 5.54
C TRP A 35 -2.76 -7.92 6.32
N LEU A 36 -4.07 -7.97 6.53
CA LEU A 36 -4.84 -6.89 7.15
C LEU A 36 -4.48 -6.73 8.63
N GLY A 37 -4.72 -5.52 9.15
CA GLY A 37 -4.46 -5.17 10.56
C GLY A 37 -3.13 -4.45 10.77
N THR A 38 -2.69 -4.44 12.02
CA THR A 38 -1.53 -3.66 12.47
C THR A 38 -0.29 -4.54 12.62
N TRP A 39 0.81 -4.08 12.03
CA TRP A 39 2.11 -4.73 12.05
C TRP A 39 3.17 -3.75 12.53
N GLU A 40 3.95 -4.16 13.53
CA GLU A 40 4.95 -3.31 14.15
C GLU A 40 6.35 -3.91 14.11
N GLY A 41 7.35 -3.07 13.88
CA GLY A 41 8.75 -3.45 13.99
C GLY A 41 9.62 -2.26 14.36
N THR A 42 10.85 -2.55 14.74
CA THR A 42 11.83 -1.52 15.12
C THR A 42 13.11 -1.68 14.34
N ALA A 43 13.59 -0.59 13.74
CA ALA A 43 14.90 -0.50 13.10
C ALA A 43 15.44 0.93 13.30
N ASP A 44 16.77 1.07 13.39
CA ASP A 44 17.46 2.37 13.47
C ASP A 44 16.85 3.35 14.47
N ASN A 45 16.54 2.84 15.68
CA ASN A 45 15.93 3.58 16.77
C ASN A 45 14.57 4.22 16.43
N LYS A 46 13.85 3.66 15.45
CA LYS A 46 12.49 4.02 15.08
C LYS A 46 11.57 2.83 15.26
N LYS A 47 10.36 3.10 15.73
CA LYS A 47 9.23 2.15 15.68
C LYS A 47 8.39 2.47 14.45
N TYR A 48 8.19 1.46 13.63
CA TYR A 48 7.33 1.50 12.45
C TYR A 48 6.04 0.78 12.78
N THR A 49 4.91 1.42 12.50
CA THR A 49 3.57 0.85 12.64
C THR A 49 2.89 0.94 11.29
N PHE A 50 2.72 -0.21 10.66
CA PHE A 50 1.95 -0.36 9.43
C PHE A 50 0.53 -0.78 9.77
N THR A 51 -0.47 -0.16 9.17
CA THR A 51 -1.87 -0.62 9.26
C THR A 51 -2.40 -0.87 7.86
N PHE A 52 -2.72 -2.12 7.54
CA PHE A 52 -3.30 -2.50 6.25
C PHE A 52 -4.81 -2.69 6.36
N VAL A 53 -5.55 -2.10 5.42
CA VAL A 53 -7.01 -2.18 5.35
C VAL A 53 -7.46 -2.59 3.96
N LEU A 54 -8.65 -3.17 3.88
CA LEU A 54 -9.30 -3.57 2.63
C LEU A 54 -10.31 -2.49 2.22
N PHE A 55 -10.19 -2.02 0.98
CA PHE A 55 -11.24 -1.29 0.29
C PHE A 55 -11.96 -2.25 -0.64
N GLU A 56 -13.19 -2.59 -0.28
CA GLU A 56 -14.04 -3.42 -1.11
C GLU A 56 -14.58 -2.62 -2.29
N GLN A 57 -14.69 -3.27 -3.46
CA GLN A 57 -15.40 -2.72 -4.62
C GLN A 57 -14.91 -1.31 -5.01
N HIS A 58 -13.60 -1.04 -4.96
CA HIS A 58 -13.05 0.24 -5.37
C HIS A 58 -13.13 0.39 -6.89
N LEU A 59 -13.71 1.48 -7.37
CA LEU A 59 -13.85 1.78 -8.79
C LEU A 59 -12.50 2.19 -9.39
N ILE A 60 -12.13 1.55 -10.48
CA ILE A 60 -10.98 1.90 -11.33
C ILE A 60 -11.52 2.24 -12.71
N THR A 61 -11.12 3.38 -13.25
CA THR A 61 -11.49 3.83 -14.59
C THR A 61 -10.26 3.90 -15.48
N PHE A 62 -10.45 3.57 -16.76
CA PHE A 62 -9.39 3.57 -17.76
C PHE A 62 -9.60 4.68 -18.80
N PRO A 63 -8.52 5.17 -19.46
CA PRO A 63 -8.63 6.25 -20.45
C PRO A 63 -9.53 5.94 -21.65
N ASN A 64 -9.73 4.65 -21.97
CA ASN A 64 -10.63 4.19 -23.04
C ASN A 64 -12.12 4.23 -22.63
N GLY A 65 -12.45 4.64 -21.40
CA GLY A 65 -13.81 4.68 -20.87
C GLY A 65 -14.29 3.38 -20.24
N GLU A 66 -13.46 2.32 -20.25
CA GLU A 66 -13.72 1.11 -19.48
C GLU A 66 -13.52 1.37 -17.99
N TYR A 67 -14.13 0.52 -17.18
CA TYR A 67 -14.04 0.58 -15.73
C TYR A 67 -14.21 -0.81 -15.12
N GLU A 68 -13.68 -0.97 -13.92
CA GLU A 68 -13.83 -2.16 -13.10
C GLU A 68 -14.02 -1.77 -11.65
N PHE A 69 -14.52 -2.69 -10.84
CA PHE A 69 -14.46 -2.61 -9.40
C PHE A 69 -13.48 -3.66 -8.89
N LYS A 70 -12.72 -3.33 -7.84
CA LYS A 70 -11.70 -4.25 -7.35
C LYS A 70 -11.50 -4.11 -5.85
N ASP A 71 -11.29 -5.25 -5.19
CA ASP A 71 -10.77 -5.26 -3.83
C ASP A 71 -9.33 -4.74 -3.81
N LYS A 72 -9.04 -3.80 -2.92
CA LYS A 72 -7.71 -3.20 -2.82
C LYS A 72 -7.23 -3.17 -1.39
N VAL A 73 -6.02 -3.66 -1.17
CA VAL A 73 -5.31 -3.48 0.10
C VAL A 73 -4.51 -2.19 0.02
N VAL A 74 -4.69 -1.34 1.02
CA VAL A 74 -3.94 -0.09 1.18
C VAL A 74 -3.34 -0.02 2.58
N GLY A 75 -2.22 0.70 2.71
CA GLY A 75 -1.45 0.78 3.93
C GLY A 75 -1.36 2.20 4.48
N LYS A 76 -1.35 2.30 5.81
CA LYS A 76 -0.97 3.50 6.56
C LYS A 76 0.37 3.28 7.22
N LEU A 77 1.14 4.35 7.39
CA LEU A 77 2.39 4.33 8.12
C LEU A 77 2.37 5.33 9.27
N LYS A 78 2.88 4.89 10.41
CA LYS A 78 3.25 5.76 11.52
C LYS A 78 4.66 5.42 11.97
N VAL A 79 5.47 6.45 12.19
CA VAL A 79 6.86 6.32 12.63
C VAL A 79 7.07 7.13 13.89
N THR A 80 7.58 6.45 14.93
CA THR A 80 7.93 7.07 16.21
C THR A 80 9.43 6.94 16.42
N ASP A 81 10.11 8.04 16.71
CA ASP A 81 11.48 8.05 17.18
C ASP A 81 11.53 7.51 18.62
N LEU A 82 12.30 6.44 18.86
CA LEU A 82 12.33 5.75 20.16
C LEU A 82 13.24 6.45 21.19
N ALA A 83 14.16 7.34 20.77
CA ALA A 83 15.00 8.07 21.72
C ALA A 83 14.22 9.20 22.39
N THR A 84 13.36 9.88 21.63
CA THR A 84 12.58 11.04 22.07
C THR A 84 11.13 10.70 22.39
N ASN A 85 10.67 9.51 21.96
CA ASN A 85 9.27 9.09 21.98
C ASN A 85 8.33 10.03 21.19
N GLN A 86 8.87 10.74 20.19
CA GLN A 86 8.12 11.65 19.33
C GLN A 86 7.66 10.94 18.06
N VAL A 87 6.43 11.24 17.63
CA VAL A 87 5.92 10.81 16.32
C VAL A 87 6.51 11.73 15.27
N ILE A 88 7.29 11.16 14.35
CA ILE A 88 7.97 11.91 13.27
C ILE A 88 7.24 11.78 11.93
N TYR A 89 6.29 10.84 11.84
CA TYR A 89 5.43 10.64 10.68
C TYR A 89 4.13 9.95 11.10
N ASP A 90 2.98 10.42 10.64
CA ASP A 90 1.68 9.84 11.01
C ASP A 90 0.62 10.02 9.91
N GLU A 91 0.13 8.89 9.41
CA GLU A 91 -0.95 8.82 8.42
C GLU A 91 -2.15 7.99 8.91
N SER A 92 -2.23 7.78 10.23
CA SER A 92 -3.27 6.95 10.83
C SER A 92 -4.70 7.46 10.55
N SER A 93 -4.87 8.75 10.27
CA SER A 93 -6.15 9.42 10.04
C SER A 93 -6.77 9.20 8.65
N PHE A 94 -6.04 8.60 7.68
CA PHE A 94 -6.55 8.46 6.32
C PHE A 94 -7.79 7.59 6.24
N ALA A 95 -8.79 8.02 5.47
CA ALA A 95 -10.09 7.35 5.40
C ALA A 95 -10.58 7.18 3.97
N ASN A 96 -10.23 8.07 3.03
CA ASN A 96 -10.58 7.92 1.63
C ASN A 96 -9.46 7.18 0.90
N PHE A 97 -9.81 6.35 -0.09
CA PHE A 97 -8.83 5.54 -0.83
C PHE A 97 -7.69 6.38 -1.41
N ASP A 98 -8.00 7.55 -1.95
CA ASP A 98 -7.02 8.43 -2.59
C ASP A 98 -6.04 9.08 -1.61
N ASP A 99 -6.35 9.09 -0.31
CA ASP A 99 -5.44 9.60 0.72
C ASP A 99 -4.29 8.63 1.01
N TYR A 100 -4.46 7.33 0.74
CA TYR A 100 -3.48 6.30 1.06
C TYR A 100 -2.30 6.33 0.08
N ILE A 101 -1.10 6.41 0.65
CA ILE A 101 0.14 6.45 -0.12
C ILE A 101 0.78 5.07 -0.31
N ILE A 102 0.43 4.08 0.52
CA ILE A 102 0.87 2.68 0.33
C ILE A 102 -0.26 1.89 -0.31
N LYS A 103 0.01 1.27 -1.47
CA LYS A 103 -0.97 0.50 -2.24
C LYS A 103 -0.43 -0.89 -2.55
N GLY A 104 -1.22 -1.93 -2.25
CA GLY A 104 -0.92 -3.30 -2.60
C GLY A 104 -1.07 -3.53 -4.10
N ASN A 105 -0.04 -4.09 -4.73
CA ASN A 105 0.02 -4.31 -6.17
C ASN A 105 -0.35 -5.76 -6.54
N VAL A 106 0.52 -6.70 -6.16
CA VAL A 106 0.38 -8.11 -6.56
C VAL A 106 0.83 -9.04 -5.45
N ILE A 107 0.12 -10.16 -5.28
CA ILE A 107 0.54 -11.27 -4.44
C ILE A 107 1.14 -12.36 -5.32
N TYR A 108 2.33 -12.84 -4.97
CA TYR A 108 2.98 -13.98 -5.61
C TYR A 108 3.43 -14.99 -4.54
N GLY A 109 2.68 -16.09 -4.41
CA GLY A 109 2.95 -17.11 -3.40
C GLY A 109 2.84 -16.56 -1.97
N ARG A 110 3.98 -16.27 -1.37
CA ARG A 110 4.10 -15.76 0.02
C ARG A 110 4.42 -14.28 0.11
N GLU A 111 4.62 -13.64 -1.03
CA GLU A 111 5.07 -12.27 -1.14
C GLU A 111 3.91 -11.38 -1.57
N PHE A 112 3.80 -10.21 -0.95
CA PHE A 112 2.89 -9.14 -1.37
C PHE A 112 3.73 -7.89 -1.64
N TYR A 113 3.68 -7.44 -2.88
CA TYR A 113 4.38 -6.27 -3.39
C TYR A 113 3.55 -5.02 -3.18
N PHE A 114 4.17 -3.96 -2.67
CA PHE A 114 3.54 -2.68 -2.39
C PHE A 114 4.31 -1.55 -3.05
N GLY A 115 3.56 -0.60 -3.61
CA GLY A 115 4.07 0.70 -4.02
C GLY A 115 3.76 1.75 -2.95
N PHE A 116 4.69 2.67 -2.77
CA PHE A 116 4.57 3.89 -1.98
C PHE A 116 4.64 5.09 -2.91
N TYR A 117 3.68 6.00 -2.80
CA TYR A 117 3.59 7.22 -3.59
C TYR A 117 3.31 8.39 -2.66
N ASP A 118 4.35 9.15 -2.32
CA ASP A 118 4.21 10.29 -1.42
C ASP A 118 3.42 11.44 -2.07
N LYS A 119 3.15 12.46 -1.27
CA LYS A 119 2.40 13.64 -1.67
C LYS A 119 3.31 14.71 -2.28
N GLU A 120 2.70 15.67 -2.96
CA GLU A 120 3.40 16.77 -3.63
C GLU A 120 4.31 17.56 -2.68
N ASN A 121 3.86 17.80 -1.45
CA ASN A 121 4.65 18.49 -0.42
C ASN A 121 5.86 17.67 0.09
N HIS A 122 5.96 16.40 -0.29
CA HIS A 122 7.13 15.53 -0.10
C HIS A 122 7.72 15.10 -1.46
N CYS A 123 7.56 15.96 -2.48
CA CYS A 123 8.12 15.78 -3.81
C CYS A 123 7.64 14.55 -4.57
N ASN A 124 6.45 14.03 -4.25
CA ASN A 124 5.88 12.84 -4.88
C ASN A 124 6.86 11.66 -4.95
N ASN A 125 7.72 11.52 -3.92
CA ASN A 125 8.73 10.48 -3.92
C ASN A 125 8.06 9.10 -3.92
N SER A 126 8.64 8.17 -4.65
CA SER A 126 8.08 6.83 -4.81
C SER A 126 9.10 5.76 -4.46
N ALA A 127 8.59 4.66 -3.93
CA ALA A 127 9.38 3.50 -3.57
C ALA A 127 8.53 2.24 -3.62
N ASP A 128 9.18 1.10 -3.73
CA ASP A 128 8.57 -0.20 -3.62
C ASP A 128 9.13 -0.95 -2.42
N PHE A 129 8.32 -1.86 -1.88
CA PHE A 129 8.77 -2.84 -0.89
C PHE A 129 7.94 -4.12 -0.98
N THR A 130 8.43 -5.18 -0.33
CA THR A 130 7.77 -6.48 -0.29
C THR A 130 7.53 -6.90 1.16
N LEU A 131 6.32 -7.40 1.44
CA LEU A 131 6.03 -8.14 2.67
C LEU A 131 6.02 -9.64 2.36
N VAL A 132 6.68 -10.43 3.20
CA VAL A 132 6.76 -11.89 3.05
C VAL A 132 6.18 -12.57 4.27
N ARG A 133 5.20 -13.46 4.05
CA ARG A 133 4.62 -14.26 5.13
C ARG A 133 5.49 -15.46 5.49
N TYR A 134 5.51 -15.81 6.77
CA TYR A 134 6.07 -17.06 7.26
C TYR A 134 4.95 -18.05 7.56
N ASP A 135 4.88 -19.14 6.80
CA ASP A 135 3.78 -20.12 6.93
C ASP A 135 3.72 -20.74 8.34
N ASN A 136 4.86 -20.83 9.03
CA ASN A 136 4.98 -21.39 10.38
C ASN A 136 4.83 -20.35 11.51
N ASN A 137 4.71 -19.06 11.18
CA ASN A 137 4.50 -18.00 12.18
C ASN A 137 3.54 -16.93 11.65
N PRO A 138 2.22 -17.10 11.85
CA PRO A 138 1.23 -16.18 11.29
C PRO A 138 1.23 -14.80 11.95
N ASN A 139 1.98 -14.61 13.04
CA ASN A 139 2.14 -13.33 13.72
C ASN A 139 3.36 -12.54 13.25
N GLN A 140 4.11 -13.04 12.25
CA GLN A 140 5.33 -12.43 11.76
C GLN A 140 5.34 -12.33 10.24
N ILE A 141 5.79 -11.19 9.73
CA ILE A 141 6.09 -10.97 8.32
C ILE A 141 7.44 -10.26 8.17
N LEU A 142 8.15 -10.54 7.08
CA LEU A 142 9.38 -9.83 6.74
C LEU A 142 9.07 -8.70 5.77
N TYR A 143 9.42 -7.48 6.16
CA TYR A 143 9.59 -6.33 5.27
C TYR A 143 10.97 -6.42 4.62
N LYS A 144 11.06 -6.33 3.29
CA LYS A 144 12.32 -6.40 2.55
C LYS A 144 12.20 -5.76 1.17
N ASN A 145 13.31 -5.75 0.44
CA ASN A 145 13.41 -5.24 -0.94
C ASN A 145 12.95 -3.79 -1.07
N PHE A 146 13.29 -2.93 -0.10
CA PHE A 146 13.08 -1.49 -0.28
C PHE A 146 13.91 -1.01 -1.48
N SER A 147 13.25 -0.33 -2.41
CA SER A 147 13.91 0.35 -3.52
C SER A 147 13.16 1.62 -3.85
N TYR A 148 13.91 2.69 -4.13
CA TYR A 148 13.32 3.87 -4.77
C TYR A 148 12.86 3.52 -6.19
N ASP A 149 11.70 4.03 -6.57
CA ASP A 149 11.23 4.00 -7.95
C ASP A 149 11.82 5.20 -8.73
N GLU A 150 11.67 5.21 -10.05
CA GLU A 150 12.23 6.24 -10.92
C GLU A 150 11.75 7.63 -10.51
N TYR A 151 12.70 8.53 -10.24
CA TYR A 151 12.42 9.89 -9.80
C TYR A 151 12.31 10.86 -10.97
N TRP A 152 11.12 11.44 -11.13
CA TRP A 152 10.85 12.45 -12.13
C TRP A 152 10.91 13.83 -11.45
N TYR A 153 12.00 14.56 -11.70
CA TYR A 153 12.28 15.88 -11.11
C TYR A 153 11.32 16.94 -11.65
N TRP A 154 10.12 17.04 -11.09
CA TRP A 154 9.20 18.15 -11.37
C TRP A 154 8.91 18.89 -10.07
N ASP A 155 9.40 20.13 -10.00
CA ASP A 155 9.07 21.12 -8.98
C ASP A 155 9.32 20.68 -7.52
N CYS A 156 10.51 20.12 -7.27
CA CYS A 156 10.98 19.76 -5.92
C CYS A 156 12.15 20.63 -5.48
N SER A 157 12.24 20.94 -4.19
CA SER A 157 13.35 21.72 -3.60
C SER A 157 14.64 20.91 -3.43
N TYR A 158 14.56 19.58 -3.48
CA TYR A 158 15.70 18.67 -3.36
C TYR A 158 16.30 18.38 -4.73
N THR A 159 17.62 18.54 -4.87
CA THR A 159 18.37 18.27 -6.11
C THR A 159 18.64 16.78 -6.35
N ASP A 160 18.61 15.96 -5.31
CA ASP A 160 18.83 14.52 -5.34
C ASP A 160 17.64 13.81 -4.64
N GLN A 161 17.16 12.70 -5.21
CA GLN A 161 16.08 11.90 -4.61
C GLN A 161 16.45 11.39 -3.21
N LEU A 162 17.73 11.08 -2.99
CA LEU A 162 18.23 10.55 -1.72
C LEU A 162 18.15 11.58 -0.59
N ASP A 163 18.08 12.87 -0.92
CA ASP A 163 17.91 13.95 0.05
C ASP A 163 16.44 14.15 0.46
N ILE A 164 15.49 13.61 -0.32
CA ILE A 164 14.07 13.67 0.01
C ILE A 164 13.79 12.76 1.22
N PRO A 165 13.11 13.27 2.27
CA PRO A 165 12.75 12.47 3.43
C PRO A 165 12.03 11.18 3.03
N MET A 166 12.49 10.06 3.58
CA MET A 166 11.89 8.74 3.38
C MET A 166 11.62 8.10 4.72
N PHE A 167 10.34 7.87 5.01
CA PHE A 167 9.88 7.36 6.29
C PHE A 167 9.69 5.84 6.30
N LEU A 168 9.81 5.17 5.16
CA LEU A 168 9.86 3.70 5.10
C LEU A 168 11.20 3.17 5.64
N PRO A 169 11.23 1.96 6.23
CA PRO A 169 12.48 1.28 6.54
C PRO A 169 13.30 1.03 5.26
N LYS A 170 14.60 1.33 5.30
CA LYS A 170 15.52 1.06 4.17
C LYS A 170 16.30 -0.25 4.34
N VAL A 171 15.92 -1.04 5.34
CA VAL A 171 16.55 -2.31 5.72
C VAL A 171 15.48 -3.38 5.85
N ASP A 172 15.91 -4.64 5.75
CA ASP A 172 15.06 -5.77 6.07
C ASP A 172 14.63 -5.69 7.54
N LEU A 173 13.32 -5.75 7.77
CA LEU A 173 12.71 -5.53 9.07
C LEU A 173 11.66 -6.60 9.33
N MET A 174 11.77 -7.26 10.49
CA MET A 174 10.70 -8.13 10.96
C MET A 174 9.55 -7.29 11.52
N LEU A 175 8.32 -7.52 11.05
CA LEU A 175 7.11 -6.92 11.61
C LEU A 175 6.23 -7.96 12.33
N THR A 176 5.79 -7.63 13.54
CA THR A 176 4.95 -8.47 14.39
C THR A 176 3.53 -7.92 14.46
N ARG A 177 2.55 -8.80 14.31
CA ARG A 177 1.13 -8.45 14.46
C ARG A 177 0.80 -7.98 15.89
N GLN A 178 -0.03 -6.95 16.01
CA GLN A 178 -0.55 -6.43 17.28
C GLN A 178 -1.96 -6.93 17.61
#